data_AF-A0A924WFJ5-F1
#
_entry.id   AF-A0A924WFJ5-F1
#
_cell.length_a   1.000
_cell.length_b   1.000
_cell.length_c   1.000
_cell.angle_alpha   90.00
_cell.angle_beta   90.00
_cell.angle_gamma   90.00
#
_symmetry.space_group_name_H-M   'P 1'
#
loop_
_entity.id
_entity.type
_entity.pdbx_description
1 polymer ?
#
loop_
_entity_poly.entity_id
_entity_poly.type
_entity_poly.pdbx_seq_one_letter_code
_entity_poly.pdbx_strand_id
1 'polypeptide(L)'
;MKKQLLLILIVMLGWTSAYAQIPDGSIAPDWTATDLNNKSHKLYTLLDSGYTVFMDVSATWCGPCWNYHNSGALEDLYNTYGPSGTNEVRVFFMEGDASTNLACLSGPTGCVGGTQGNWVAGTPYPIVHTQGPAIASSYQITYYPTIFAICPYDKKVYETGQLPTSALYDFHLSHCAPPPLVVDPTAITNIKCFGTSTGAIDITPTGGVPPYTYHWSTNATTQDLNNLPAGTYTVTVTGRKGTQGISDPIVVQGPDGPLSLVLESSTPVGCNGILGTATVAASGGWNANYTYNWQNGQNGETAYNLGAGNHVVSVTDDNSCKVSITVNMAPAVIPTASIATPDVITCSQPAIQLNGTGSSSGPDISYQWYAGVGGHIVSGATTATPVVDAASNYTLQ
;
A
#
# COMPACT_ATOMS: atom_id res chain seq x y z
N MET A 1 -4.06 21.62 -80.11
CA MET A 1 -3.41 21.53 -78.80
C MET A 1 -3.24 22.94 -78.26
N LYS A 2 -4.05 23.32 -77.26
CA LYS A 2 -4.32 24.71 -76.88
C LYS A 2 -3.30 25.22 -75.85
N LYS A 3 -2.92 26.48 -76.06
CA LYS A 3 -1.95 27.31 -75.33
C LYS A 3 -2.26 27.39 -73.83
N GLN A 4 -1.18 27.35 -73.05
CA GLN A 4 -1.14 27.69 -71.62
C GLN A 4 -1.77 29.07 -71.37
N LEU A 5 -2.69 29.13 -70.41
CA LEU A 5 -3.12 30.37 -69.79
C LEU A 5 -2.94 30.23 -68.29
N LEU A 6 -2.15 31.15 -67.77
CA LEU A 6 -1.73 31.38 -66.40
C LEU A 6 -2.95 31.66 -65.51
N LEU A 7 -3.15 30.90 -64.44
CA LEU A 7 -4.06 31.28 -63.35
C LEU A 7 -3.21 31.48 -62.09
N ILE A 8 -2.82 32.74 -61.88
CA ILE A 8 -2.24 33.22 -60.63
C ILE A 8 -3.36 33.15 -59.59
N LEU A 9 -3.29 32.14 -58.71
CA LEU A 9 -4.11 32.11 -57.51
C LEU A 9 -3.53 33.16 -56.55
N ILE A 10 -4.20 34.30 -56.51
CA ILE A 10 -3.98 35.34 -55.50
C ILE A 10 -4.16 34.66 -54.14
N VAL A 11 -3.06 34.44 -53.44
CA VAL A 11 -3.04 34.24 -52.01
C VAL A 11 -3.61 35.53 -51.43
N MET A 12 -4.91 35.55 -51.15
CA MET A 12 -5.48 36.46 -50.19
C MET A 12 -4.81 36.10 -48.86
N LEU A 13 -3.65 36.70 -48.62
CA LEU A 13 -3.15 37.05 -47.30
C LEU A 13 -4.24 37.93 -46.68
N GLY A 14 -5.31 37.30 -46.23
CA GLY A 14 -6.15 37.82 -45.19
C GLY A 14 -5.28 37.88 -43.96
N TRP A 15 -4.60 39.00 -43.80
CA TRP A 15 -4.19 39.47 -42.48
C TRP A 15 -5.50 39.65 -41.69
N THR A 16 -6.04 38.57 -41.14
CA THR A 16 -6.57 38.70 -39.80
C THR A 16 -5.32 38.89 -38.96
N SER A 17 -4.90 40.13 -38.75
CA SER A 17 -4.19 40.45 -37.53
C SER A 17 -5.18 40.12 -36.41
N ALA A 18 -5.22 38.85 -36.01
CA ALA A 18 -5.78 38.46 -34.74
C ALA A 18 -5.02 39.35 -33.75
N TYR A 19 -5.74 40.27 -33.13
CA TYR A 19 -5.24 41.09 -32.05
C TYR A 19 -4.83 40.09 -30.96
N ALA A 20 -3.54 39.72 -30.95
CA ALA A 20 -3.08 38.55 -30.22
C ALA A 20 -2.85 38.94 -28.77
N GLN A 21 -3.84 38.67 -27.92
CA GLN A 21 -3.61 38.51 -26.50
C GLN A 21 -2.74 37.28 -26.24
N ILE A 22 -2.15 37.18 -25.06
CA ILE A 22 -1.47 35.96 -24.65
C ILE A 22 -2.43 34.78 -24.85
N PRO A 23 -2.04 33.73 -25.61
CA PRO A 23 -2.97 32.65 -25.93
C PRO A 23 -3.47 31.93 -24.67
N ASP A 24 -4.73 31.54 -24.66
CA ASP A 24 -5.32 30.74 -23.58
C ASP A 24 -4.49 29.48 -23.28
N GLY A 25 -4.32 29.22 -21.99
CA GLY A 25 -3.53 28.08 -21.51
C GLY A 25 -2.02 28.29 -21.56
N SER A 26 -1.54 29.49 -21.92
CA SER A 26 -0.13 29.87 -21.77
C SER A 26 0.23 30.00 -20.30
N ILE A 27 1.51 29.77 -19.96
CA ILE A 27 2.04 30.08 -18.63
C ILE A 27 1.96 31.60 -18.42
N ALA A 28 1.28 32.02 -17.37
CA ALA A 28 1.08 33.42 -17.04
C ALA A 28 2.43 34.09 -16.73
N PRO A 29 2.81 35.18 -17.42
CA PRO A 29 4.01 35.93 -17.06
C PRO A 29 3.92 36.39 -15.59
N ASP A 30 4.92 36.03 -14.78
CA ASP A 30 4.97 36.45 -13.37
C ASP A 30 5.15 37.98 -13.31
N TRP A 31 4.49 38.60 -12.35
CA TRP A 31 4.57 40.03 -12.12
C TRP A 31 4.62 40.35 -10.63
N THR A 32 5.29 41.47 -10.34
CA THR A 32 5.26 42.11 -9.03
C THR A 32 4.80 43.54 -9.24
N ALA A 33 3.76 43.95 -8.53
CA ALA A 33 3.19 45.27 -8.68
C ALA A 33 2.72 45.83 -7.33
N THR A 34 2.70 47.14 -7.22
CA THR A 34 2.27 47.85 -6.01
C THR A 34 0.94 48.53 -6.30
N ASP A 35 -0.03 48.34 -5.41
CA ASP A 35 -1.34 48.98 -5.52
C ASP A 35 -1.31 50.45 -5.05
N LEU A 36 -2.41 51.17 -5.26
CA LEU A 36 -2.54 52.57 -4.83
C LEU A 36 -2.43 52.79 -3.31
N ASN A 37 -2.55 51.73 -2.52
CA ASN A 37 -2.40 51.74 -1.06
C ASN A 37 -0.97 51.39 -0.62
N ASN A 38 0.00 51.41 -1.54
CA ASN A 38 1.40 51.03 -1.33
C ASN A 38 1.60 49.56 -0.90
N LYS A 39 0.63 48.68 -1.15
CA LYS A 39 0.80 47.25 -0.89
C LYS A 39 1.35 46.55 -2.13
N SER A 40 2.46 45.84 -1.96
CA SER A 40 3.04 45.01 -3.01
C SER A 40 2.34 43.66 -3.12
N HIS A 41 2.13 43.21 -4.34
CA HIS A 41 1.53 41.93 -4.71
C HIS A 41 2.43 41.23 -5.72
N LYS A 42 2.60 39.92 -5.58
CA LYS A 42 3.34 39.09 -6.52
C LYS A 42 2.45 37.94 -6.99
N LEU A 43 2.25 37.80 -8.30
CA LEU A 43 1.34 36.82 -8.87
C LEU A 43 1.66 35.41 -8.38
N TYR A 44 2.90 34.96 -8.56
CA TYR A 44 3.25 33.57 -8.23
C TYR A 44 3.14 33.28 -6.74
N THR A 45 3.35 34.26 -5.85
CA THR A 45 3.10 34.08 -4.42
C THR A 45 1.60 33.86 -4.11
N LEU A 46 0.71 34.54 -4.84
CA LEU A 46 -0.74 34.34 -4.71
C LEU A 46 -1.17 32.98 -5.25
N LEU A 47 -0.66 32.59 -6.42
CA LEU A 47 -0.94 31.28 -7.04
C LEU A 47 -0.41 30.13 -6.17
N ASP A 48 0.81 30.24 -5.65
CA ASP A 48 1.42 29.24 -4.75
C ASP A 48 0.65 29.13 -3.42
N SER A 49 -0.12 30.15 -3.05
CA SER A 49 -1.05 30.13 -1.91
C SER A 49 -2.41 29.51 -2.25
N GLY A 50 -2.62 29.08 -3.50
CA GLY A 50 -3.84 28.43 -3.98
C GLY A 50 -4.96 29.40 -4.41
N TYR A 51 -4.67 30.70 -4.58
CA TYR A 51 -5.70 31.65 -5.02
C TYR A 51 -5.83 31.67 -6.54
N THR A 52 -7.06 31.66 -7.05
CA THR A 52 -7.29 32.04 -8.46
C THR A 52 -7.23 33.56 -8.57
N VAL A 53 -6.46 34.06 -9.54
CA VAL A 53 -6.27 35.50 -9.72
C VAL A 53 -7.03 35.95 -10.95
N PHE A 54 -8.00 36.85 -10.76
CA PHE A 54 -8.67 37.56 -11.83
C PHE A 54 -8.00 38.92 -12.04
N MET A 55 -7.58 39.20 -13.27
CA MET A 55 -7.03 40.49 -13.67
C MET A 55 -8.01 41.19 -14.59
N ASP A 56 -8.56 42.31 -14.11
CA ASP A 56 -9.32 43.27 -14.90
C ASP A 56 -8.36 44.24 -15.56
N VAL A 57 -7.85 43.89 -16.74
CA VAL A 57 -6.98 44.77 -17.50
C VAL A 57 -7.84 45.74 -18.29
N SER A 58 -7.85 46.98 -17.85
CA SER A 58 -8.79 48.00 -18.30
C SER A 58 -8.10 49.37 -18.43
N ALA A 59 -8.77 50.31 -19.09
CA ALA A 59 -8.32 51.70 -19.16
C ALA A 59 -9.41 52.65 -18.69
N THR A 60 -9.07 53.65 -17.90
CA THR A 60 -10.05 54.63 -17.34
C THR A 60 -10.89 55.39 -18.37
N TRP A 61 -10.48 55.40 -19.64
CA TRP A 61 -11.21 56.03 -20.74
C TRP A 61 -11.99 55.09 -21.64
N CYS A 62 -11.94 53.80 -21.37
CA CYS A 62 -12.60 52.80 -22.17
C CYS A 62 -14.09 52.68 -21.76
N GLY A 63 -14.99 53.09 -22.66
CA GLY A 63 -16.44 52.97 -22.46
C GLY A 63 -16.92 51.54 -22.19
N PRO A 64 -16.48 50.52 -22.95
CA PRO A 64 -16.77 49.12 -22.63
C PRO A 64 -16.28 48.67 -21.26
N CYS A 65 -15.14 49.20 -20.79
CA CYS A 65 -14.58 48.90 -19.48
C CYS A 65 -15.47 49.47 -18.38
N TRP A 66 -15.92 50.71 -18.52
CA TRP A 66 -16.89 51.32 -17.62
C TRP A 66 -18.22 50.54 -17.57
N ASN A 67 -18.73 50.10 -18.73
CA ASN A 67 -19.95 49.28 -18.80
C ASN A 67 -19.79 47.96 -18.02
N TYR A 68 -18.69 47.24 -18.23
CA TYR A 68 -18.45 45.98 -17.54
C TYR A 68 -18.21 46.20 -16.05
N HIS A 69 -17.47 47.24 -15.68
CA HIS A 69 -17.24 47.59 -14.28
C HIS A 69 -18.56 47.86 -13.53
N ASN A 70 -19.45 48.65 -14.14
CA ASN A 70 -20.77 48.95 -13.58
C ASN A 70 -21.74 47.76 -13.56
N SER A 71 -21.39 46.63 -14.19
CA SER A 71 -22.16 45.40 -13.99
C SER A 71 -22.05 44.85 -12.57
N GLY A 72 -21.02 45.28 -11.81
CA GLY A 72 -20.73 44.78 -10.47
C GLY A 72 -20.09 43.39 -10.44
N ALA A 73 -19.87 42.75 -11.60
CA ALA A 73 -19.53 41.33 -11.67
C ALA A 73 -18.27 40.96 -10.86
N LEU A 74 -17.19 41.72 -11.03
CA LEU A 74 -15.92 41.52 -10.34
C LEU A 74 -15.92 42.03 -8.89
N GLU A 75 -16.70 43.07 -8.62
CA GLU A 75 -16.93 43.56 -7.26
C GLU A 75 -17.63 42.50 -6.42
N ASP A 76 -18.73 41.93 -6.92
CA ASP A 76 -19.49 40.87 -6.26
C ASP A 76 -18.65 39.60 -6.11
N LEU A 77 -17.84 39.26 -7.13
CA LEU A 77 -16.90 38.14 -7.06
C LEU A 77 -15.88 38.35 -5.92
N TYR A 78 -15.30 39.55 -5.82
CA TYR A 78 -14.33 39.88 -4.79
C TYR A 78 -14.94 39.94 -3.39
N ASN A 79 -16.11 40.56 -3.25
CA ASN A 79 -16.78 40.70 -1.95
C ASN A 79 -17.22 39.32 -1.42
N THR A 80 -17.67 38.44 -2.31
CA THR A 80 -18.19 37.10 -1.95
C THR A 80 -17.08 36.06 -1.76
N TYR A 81 -16.08 36.04 -2.66
CA TYR A 81 -15.06 34.97 -2.70
C TYR A 81 -13.63 35.46 -2.47
N GLY A 82 -13.44 36.77 -2.36
CA GLY A 82 -12.16 37.40 -2.04
C GLY A 82 -11.84 37.36 -0.53
N PRO A 83 -10.88 38.18 -0.07
CA PRO A 83 -10.32 38.10 1.29
C PRO A 83 -11.33 38.19 2.45
N SER A 84 -12.42 38.94 2.29
CA SER A 84 -13.49 39.09 3.30
C SER A 84 -14.55 37.98 3.24
N GLY A 85 -14.59 37.21 2.16
CA GLY A 85 -15.54 36.14 1.92
C GLY A 85 -14.92 34.76 2.09
N THR A 86 -15.09 33.87 1.10
CA THR A 86 -14.50 32.50 1.14
C THR A 86 -12.98 32.50 1.04
N ASN A 87 -12.36 33.61 0.63
CA ASN A 87 -10.91 33.78 0.49
C ASN A 87 -10.31 32.73 -0.46
N GLU A 88 -10.89 32.60 -1.64
CA GLU A 88 -10.52 31.67 -2.71
C GLU A 88 -9.97 32.39 -3.94
N VAL A 89 -10.46 33.61 -4.20
CA VAL A 89 -10.04 34.40 -5.36
C VAL A 89 -9.31 35.68 -4.96
N ARG A 90 -8.57 36.24 -5.90
CA ARG A 90 -8.07 37.61 -5.86
C ARG A 90 -8.53 38.30 -7.12
N VAL A 91 -8.94 39.55 -7.00
CA VAL A 91 -9.26 40.41 -8.13
C VAL A 91 -8.29 41.58 -8.11
N PHE A 92 -7.80 41.98 -9.27
CA PHE A 92 -6.97 43.16 -9.44
C PHE A 92 -7.50 43.98 -10.59
N PHE A 93 -7.72 45.27 -10.36
CA PHE A 93 -7.79 46.22 -11.46
C PHE A 93 -6.38 46.50 -11.92
N MET A 94 -6.09 46.26 -13.20
CA MET A 94 -4.82 46.54 -13.84
C MET A 94 -5.03 47.66 -14.84
N GLU A 95 -4.60 48.88 -14.49
CA GLU A 95 -4.64 50.01 -15.42
C GLU A 95 -3.62 49.77 -16.54
N GLY A 96 -4.13 49.44 -17.71
CA GLY A 96 -3.33 49.07 -18.88
C GLY A 96 -2.82 50.26 -19.69
N ASP A 97 -3.42 51.46 -19.53
CA ASP A 97 -2.95 52.64 -20.23
C ASP A 97 -1.95 53.45 -19.40
N ALA A 98 -0.70 53.49 -19.88
CA ALA A 98 0.38 54.28 -19.31
C ALA A 98 0.12 55.80 -19.34
N SER A 99 -0.84 56.27 -20.15
CA SER A 99 -1.26 57.67 -20.23
C SER A 99 -2.25 58.07 -19.14
N THR A 100 -2.76 57.10 -18.35
CA THR A 100 -3.71 57.37 -17.27
C THR A 100 -3.04 58.18 -16.15
N ASN A 101 -3.69 59.28 -15.76
CA ASN A 101 -3.27 60.06 -14.60
C ASN A 101 -3.58 59.28 -13.32
N LEU A 102 -2.55 58.92 -12.55
CA LEU A 102 -2.67 58.19 -11.29
C LEU A 102 -3.61 58.89 -10.28
N ALA A 103 -3.67 60.22 -10.29
CA ALA A 103 -4.59 60.99 -9.44
C ALA A 103 -6.06 60.77 -9.82
N CYS A 104 -6.36 60.37 -11.06
CA CYS A 104 -7.71 60.00 -11.49
C CYS A 104 -8.12 58.59 -11.06
N LEU A 105 -7.19 57.74 -10.63
CA LEU A 105 -7.49 56.43 -10.08
C LEU A 105 -7.83 56.48 -8.57
N SER A 106 -7.32 57.50 -7.86
CA SER A 106 -7.49 57.68 -6.40
C SER A 106 -8.59 58.67 -6.02
N GLY A 107 -9.12 59.44 -6.98
CA GLY A 107 -10.24 60.36 -6.79
C GLY A 107 -9.95 61.55 -5.88
N PRO A 108 -9.43 62.66 -6.43
CA PRO A 108 -10.12 63.94 -6.21
C PRO A 108 -10.16 64.88 -7.44
N THR A 109 -11.07 65.85 -7.38
CA THR A 109 -11.42 66.90 -8.35
C THR A 109 -10.27 67.40 -9.23
N GLY A 110 -10.37 67.11 -10.54
CA GLY A 110 -9.41 67.55 -11.56
C GLY A 110 -9.54 66.81 -12.89
N CYS A 111 -10.14 65.62 -12.88
CA CYS A 111 -10.45 64.86 -14.10
C CYS A 111 -11.70 65.47 -14.76
N VAL A 112 -11.55 66.61 -15.43
CA VAL A 112 -12.63 67.28 -16.18
C VAL A 112 -12.37 67.11 -17.67
N GLY A 113 -13.24 66.34 -18.34
CA GLY A 113 -13.31 66.28 -19.80
C GLY A 113 -13.34 64.86 -20.37
N GLY A 114 -14.53 64.40 -20.74
CA GLY A 114 -14.78 63.49 -21.86
C GLY A 114 -14.38 62.02 -21.77
N THR A 115 -13.29 61.65 -21.09
CA THR A 115 -12.82 60.26 -21.16
C THR A 115 -12.06 59.75 -19.92
N GLN A 116 -11.25 60.51 -19.18
CA GLN A 116 -10.51 59.92 -18.04
C GLN A 116 -11.33 59.94 -16.76
N GLY A 117 -12.03 58.85 -16.45
CA GLY A 117 -13.00 58.80 -15.35
C GLY A 117 -12.47 58.19 -14.04
N ASN A 118 -12.90 58.80 -12.92
CA ASN A 118 -12.72 58.36 -11.52
C ASN A 118 -13.59 57.14 -11.16
N TRP A 119 -14.05 56.34 -12.12
CA TRP A 119 -15.09 55.33 -11.89
C TRP A 119 -14.57 54.06 -11.22
N VAL A 120 -13.26 53.84 -11.22
CA VAL A 120 -12.62 52.77 -10.44
C VAL A 120 -12.38 53.18 -8.99
N ALA A 121 -12.55 54.44 -8.62
CA ALA A 121 -12.36 54.85 -7.24
C ALA A 121 -13.44 54.24 -6.36
N GLY A 122 -13.01 53.63 -5.25
CA GLY A 122 -13.90 52.95 -4.32
C GLY A 122 -14.12 51.46 -4.63
N THR A 123 -13.48 50.91 -5.67
CA THR A 123 -13.50 49.45 -5.87
C THR A 123 -12.92 48.73 -4.66
N PRO A 124 -13.52 47.61 -4.24
CA PRO A 124 -13.08 46.93 -3.02
C PRO A 124 -11.77 46.15 -3.21
N TYR A 125 -11.36 45.92 -4.45
CA TYR A 125 -10.15 45.19 -4.81
C TYR A 125 -8.99 46.10 -5.20
N PRO A 126 -7.72 45.63 -5.06
CA PRO A 126 -6.55 46.44 -5.35
C PRO A 126 -6.51 46.99 -6.78
N ILE A 127 -6.21 48.29 -6.88
CA ILE A 127 -5.95 48.98 -8.14
C ILE A 127 -4.44 49.06 -8.32
N VAL A 128 -3.95 48.44 -9.38
CA VAL A 128 -2.56 48.42 -9.76
C VAL A 128 -2.39 49.33 -10.98
N HIS A 129 -1.52 50.32 -10.85
CA HIS A 129 -1.14 51.17 -11.96
C HIS A 129 0.22 50.75 -12.50
N THR A 130 0.26 50.25 -13.73
CA THR A 130 1.53 50.00 -14.40
C THR A 130 1.95 51.24 -15.16
N GLN A 131 2.97 51.97 -14.68
CA GLN A 131 3.60 53.02 -15.48
C GLN A 131 4.33 52.34 -16.66
N GLY A 132 3.65 52.17 -17.80
CA GLY A 132 4.24 51.57 -19.01
C GLY A 132 4.09 50.04 -19.15
N PRO A 133 4.73 49.45 -20.18
CA PRO A 133 4.28 48.19 -20.78
C PRO A 133 4.52 46.91 -19.98
N ALA A 134 5.02 46.91 -18.74
CA ALA A 134 5.54 45.68 -18.12
C ALA A 134 4.50 44.53 -18.04
N ILE A 135 3.27 44.80 -17.59
CA ILE A 135 2.20 43.78 -17.54
C ILE A 135 1.42 43.73 -18.86
N ALA A 136 1.03 44.87 -19.41
CA ALA A 136 0.26 44.92 -20.66
C ALA A 136 1.03 44.28 -21.84
N SER A 137 2.34 44.51 -21.96
CA SER A 137 3.14 43.88 -23.04
C SER A 137 3.46 42.41 -22.77
N SER A 138 3.68 42.00 -21.52
CA SER A 138 3.96 40.59 -21.21
C SER A 138 2.74 39.71 -21.43
N TYR A 139 1.54 40.22 -21.18
CA TYR A 139 0.26 39.57 -21.48
C TYR A 139 -0.26 39.88 -22.89
N GLN A 140 0.53 40.62 -23.70
CA GLN A 140 0.22 40.95 -25.09
C GLN A 140 -1.16 41.62 -25.28
N ILE A 141 -1.55 42.47 -24.33
CA ILE A 141 -2.86 43.13 -24.33
C ILE A 141 -3.01 44.04 -25.54
N THR A 142 -4.07 43.83 -26.31
CA THR A 142 -4.37 44.58 -27.53
C THR A 142 -5.75 45.24 -27.53
N TYR A 143 -6.60 44.96 -26.54
CA TYR A 143 -7.90 45.61 -26.35
C TYR A 143 -8.31 45.65 -24.88
N TYR A 144 -9.30 46.48 -24.59
CA TYR A 144 -9.86 46.66 -23.25
C TYR A 144 -11.41 46.60 -23.29
N PRO A 145 -12.07 46.11 -22.22
CA PRO A 145 -11.46 45.43 -21.09
C PRO A 145 -11.03 44.01 -21.47
N THR A 146 -10.02 43.51 -20.79
CA THR A 146 -9.57 42.12 -20.89
C THR A 146 -9.58 41.51 -19.50
N ILE A 147 -10.37 40.45 -19.33
CA ILE A 147 -10.51 39.78 -18.04
C ILE A 147 -9.80 38.44 -18.10
N PHE A 148 -8.65 38.36 -17.46
CA PHE A 148 -7.94 37.10 -17.31
C PHE A 148 -8.30 36.40 -16.01
N ALA A 149 -8.41 35.09 -16.05
CA ALA A 149 -8.27 34.21 -14.89
C ALA A 149 -6.94 33.49 -14.97
N ILE A 150 -6.22 33.43 -13.85
CA ILE A 150 -4.97 32.72 -13.72
C ILE A 150 -5.14 31.64 -12.65
N CYS A 151 -5.00 30.39 -13.06
CA CYS A 151 -5.24 29.25 -12.20
C CYS A 151 -3.98 28.92 -11.37
N PRO A 152 -4.14 28.56 -10.08
CA PRO A 152 -3.00 28.42 -9.17
C PRO A 152 -2.14 27.18 -9.43
N TYR A 153 -2.74 26.09 -9.92
CA TYR A 153 -2.09 24.78 -9.96
C TYR A 153 -1.26 24.52 -11.22
N ASP A 154 -1.61 25.17 -12.34
CA ASP A 154 -0.88 25.09 -13.60
C ASP A 154 -0.18 26.41 -13.98
N LYS A 155 -0.45 27.48 -13.23
CA LYS A 155 -0.01 28.85 -13.48
C LYS A 155 -0.39 29.36 -14.87
N LYS A 156 -1.47 28.82 -15.45
CA LYS A 156 -1.92 29.20 -16.79
C LYS A 156 -2.90 30.35 -16.73
N VAL A 157 -2.83 31.19 -17.76
CA VAL A 157 -3.74 32.31 -17.98
C VAL A 157 -4.81 31.94 -19.01
N TYR A 158 -6.03 32.41 -18.77
CA TYR A 158 -7.19 32.21 -19.64
C TYR A 158 -7.97 33.51 -19.73
N GLU A 159 -8.30 33.96 -20.94
CA GLU A 159 -9.20 35.07 -21.17
C GLU A 159 -10.64 34.62 -20.93
N THR A 160 -11.23 35.04 -19.81
CA THR A 160 -12.61 34.70 -19.46
C THR A 160 -13.62 35.57 -20.18
N GLY A 161 -13.21 36.76 -20.62
CA GLY A 161 -14.11 37.77 -21.17
C GLY A 161 -15.00 38.43 -20.12
N GLN A 162 -16.00 39.18 -20.58
CA GLN A 162 -16.91 39.96 -19.73
C GLN A 162 -18.08 39.09 -19.22
N LEU A 163 -17.80 38.20 -18.27
CA LEU A 163 -18.77 37.25 -17.71
C LEU A 163 -19.44 37.77 -16.42
N PRO A 164 -20.68 37.35 -16.11
CA PRO A 164 -21.30 37.64 -14.82
C PRO A 164 -20.58 36.89 -13.68
N THR A 165 -20.77 37.34 -12.44
CA THR A 165 -20.14 36.78 -11.23
C THR A 165 -20.25 35.26 -11.12
N SER A 166 -21.43 34.70 -11.39
CA SER A 166 -21.64 33.25 -11.30
C SER A 166 -20.77 32.48 -12.29
N ALA A 167 -20.65 32.96 -13.53
CA ALA A 167 -19.84 32.31 -14.56
C ALA A 167 -18.33 32.44 -14.28
N LEU A 168 -17.88 33.56 -13.70
CA LEU A 168 -16.49 33.70 -13.24
C LEU A 168 -16.18 32.74 -12.07
N TYR A 169 -17.11 32.59 -11.13
CA TYR A 169 -16.93 31.63 -10.04
C TYR A 169 -16.99 30.18 -10.53
N ASP A 170 -17.89 29.86 -11.48
CA ASP A 170 -17.95 28.55 -12.13
C ASP A 170 -16.63 28.24 -12.87
N PHE A 171 -16.00 29.24 -13.50
CA PHE A 171 -14.67 29.10 -14.09
C PHE A 171 -13.62 28.73 -13.02
N HIS A 172 -13.61 29.43 -11.88
CA HIS A 172 -12.73 29.11 -10.75
C HIS A 172 -12.92 27.66 -10.29
N LEU A 173 -14.17 27.22 -10.11
CA LEU A 173 -14.49 25.87 -9.61
C LEU A 173 -14.17 24.75 -10.61
N SER A 174 -14.31 24.99 -11.91
CA SER A 174 -14.19 23.95 -12.94
C SER A 174 -12.83 23.91 -13.62
N HIS A 175 -12.25 25.06 -13.95
CA HIS A 175 -11.02 25.17 -14.72
C HIS A 175 -9.79 25.37 -13.83
N CYS A 176 -9.96 26.06 -12.70
CA CYS A 176 -8.88 26.28 -11.73
C CYS A 176 -8.91 25.31 -10.55
N ALA A 177 -9.67 24.21 -10.64
CA ALA A 177 -9.73 23.20 -9.60
C ALA A 177 -8.36 22.54 -9.35
N PRO A 178 -8.06 22.12 -8.11
CA PRO A 178 -6.89 21.28 -7.84
C PRO A 178 -6.93 20.00 -8.68
N PRO A 179 -5.77 19.50 -9.13
CA PRO A 179 -5.69 18.15 -9.68
C PRO A 179 -6.25 17.13 -8.66
N PRO A 180 -6.93 16.06 -9.10
CA PRO A 180 -7.39 15.01 -8.20
C PRO A 180 -6.25 14.46 -7.33
N LEU A 181 -6.51 14.23 -6.05
CA LEU A 181 -5.54 13.61 -5.14
C LEU A 181 -5.57 12.09 -5.34
N VAL A 182 -4.49 11.53 -5.87
CA VAL A 182 -4.33 10.09 -6.13
C VAL A 182 -3.44 9.47 -5.05
N VAL A 183 -3.87 8.33 -4.52
CA VAL A 183 -3.22 7.63 -3.41
C VAL A 183 -3.06 6.16 -3.73
N ASP A 184 -1.93 5.83 -4.36
CA ASP A 184 -1.56 4.45 -4.69
C ASP A 184 -0.32 4.02 -3.89
N PRO A 185 -0.23 2.74 -3.49
CA PRO A 185 0.99 2.21 -2.91
C PRO A 185 2.13 2.21 -3.92
N THR A 186 3.26 2.78 -3.54
CA THR A 186 4.49 2.72 -4.32
C THR A 186 5.27 1.43 -4.04
N ALA A 187 5.11 0.85 -2.85
CA ALA A 187 5.64 -0.47 -2.51
C ALA A 187 4.79 -1.14 -1.43
N ILE A 188 4.76 -2.48 -1.46
CA ILE A 188 4.11 -3.32 -0.44
C ILE A 188 5.10 -4.42 -0.05
N THR A 189 5.35 -4.56 1.25
CA THR A 189 6.12 -5.67 1.83
C THR A 189 5.17 -6.64 2.51
N ASN A 190 5.11 -7.87 1.98
CA ASN A 190 4.31 -8.96 2.56
C ASN A 190 5.01 -9.58 3.79
N ILE A 191 4.21 -10.20 4.67
CA ILE A 191 4.77 -10.98 5.79
C ILE A 191 5.23 -12.35 5.31
N LYS A 192 6.30 -12.86 5.91
CA LYS A 192 6.88 -14.17 5.55
C LYS A 192 6.32 -15.31 6.38
N CYS A 193 6.23 -15.10 7.69
CA CYS A 193 5.77 -16.10 8.65
C CYS A 193 4.42 -15.74 9.23
N PHE A 194 3.58 -16.75 9.43
CA PHE A 194 2.24 -16.60 9.97
C PHE A 194 2.26 -15.87 11.32
N GLY A 195 1.34 -14.94 11.51
CA GLY A 195 1.18 -14.20 12.76
C GLY A 195 2.28 -13.18 13.07
N THR A 196 3.27 -13.01 12.19
CA THR A 196 4.26 -11.93 12.32
C THR A 196 3.70 -10.61 11.79
N SER A 197 4.25 -9.51 12.30
CA SER A 197 3.93 -8.15 11.85
C SER A 197 5.15 -7.51 11.19
N THR A 198 5.68 -8.10 10.12
CA THR A 198 6.86 -7.58 9.39
C THR A 198 6.50 -6.89 8.08
N GLY A 199 5.22 -6.73 7.78
CA GLY A 199 4.75 -6.11 6.55
C GLY A 199 4.89 -4.59 6.60
N ALA A 200 4.85 -3.97 5.43
CA ALA A 200 4.91 -2.53 5.27
C ALA A 200 4.15 -2.07 4.03
N ILE A 201 3.68 -0.83 4.04
CA ILE A 201 3.05 -0.16 2.90
C ILE A 201 3.70 1.23 2.78
N ASP A 202 4.28 1.49 1.62
CA ASP A 202 4.80 2.81 1.25
C ASP A 202 3.83 3.47 0.26
N ILE A 203 3.51 4.75 0.48
CA ILE A 203 2.65 5.53 -0.43
C ILE A 203 3.33 6.84 -0.80
N THR A 204 3.03 7.37 -1.98
CA THR A 204 3.41 8.74 -2.38
C THR A 204 2.23 9.42 -3.04
N PRO A 205 1.43 10.22 -2.29
CA PRO A 205 0.29 10.91 -2.87
C PRO A 205 0.71 11.87 -3.99
N THR A 206 -0.09 11.94 -5.05
CA THR A 206 0.12 12.87 -6.18
C THR A 206 -1.14 13.67 -6.45
N GLY A 207 -1.00 14.88 -7.02
CA GLY A 207 -2.12 15.82 -7.19
C GLY A 207 -2.57 16.45 -5.86
N GLY A 208 -3.80 16.96 -5.77
CA GLY A 208 -4.32 17.64 -4.58
C GLY A 208 -3.55 18.92 -4.20
N VAL A 209 -3.72 19.38 -2.96
CA VAL A 209 -3.02 20.56 -2.42
C VAL A 209 -2.26 20.20 -1.14
N PRO A 210 -0.92 20.24 -1.12
CA PRO A 210 -0.13 19.93 0.08
C PRO A 210 -0.18 21.07 1.13
N PRO A 211 0.31 20.83 2.37
CA PRO A 211 0.67 19.55 2.99
C PRO A 211 -0.53 18.60 3.16
N TYR A 212 -0.22 17.30 3.23
CA TYR A 212 -1.18 16.23 3.43
C TYR A 212 -1.27 15.76 4.88
N THR A 213 -2.43 15.24 5.23
CA THR A 213 -2.70 14.48 6.46
C THR A 213 -3.21 13.10 6.08
N TYR A 214 -2.89 12.10 6.89
CA TYR A 214 -3.16 10.69 6.61
C TYR A 214 -4.07 10.12 7.69
N HIS A 215 -5.00 9.27 7.27
CA HIS A 215 -5.85 8.50 8.16
C HIS A 215 -6.00 7.08 7.63
N TRP A 216 -5.23 6.17 8.21
CA TRP A 216 -5.29 4.75 7.87
C TRP A 216 -6.45 4.04 8.55
N SER A 217 -6.89 2.91 8.00
CA SER A 217 -7.83 1.99 8.66
C SER A 217 -7.35 1.47 10.01
N THR A 218 -6.05 1.60 10.30
CA THR A 218 -5.40 1.29 11.59
C THR A 218 -5.42 2.45 12.59
N ASN A 219 -5.98 3.60 12.22
CA ASN A 219 -5.92 4.89 12.93
C ASN A 219 -4.52 5.55 12.96
N ALA A 220 -3.55 5.02 12.20
CA ALA A 220 -2.27 5.68 12.03
C ALA A 220 -2.40 6.96 11.19
N THR A 221 -1.53 7.94 11.46
CA THR A 221 -1.50 9.24 10.77
C THR A 221 -0.18 9.53 10.05
N THR A 222 0.69 8.53 9.93
CA THR A 222 1.93 8.61 9.16
C THR A 222 1.65 8.40 7.68
N GLN A 223 2.57 8.88 6.82
CA GLN A 223 2.50 8.60 5.39
C GLN A 223 2.61 7.10 5.14
N ASP A 224 3.70 6.49 5.59
CA ASP A 224 3.95 5.06 5.41
C ASP A 224 3.57 4.25 6.64
N LEU A 225 3.28 2.97 6.45
CA LEU A 225 3.03 2.00 7.52
C LEU A 225 4.12 0.95 7.56
N ASN A 226 4.52 0.60 8.78
CA ASN A 226 5.50 -0.44 9.08
C ASN A 226 4.96 -1.35 10.17
N ASN A 227 5.57 -2.53 10.32
CA ASN A 227 5.22 -3.53 11.31
C ASN A 227 3.77 -4.01 11.21
N LEU A 228 3.32 -4.32 9.98
CA LEU A 228 1.95 -4.75 9.70
C LEU A 228 1.83 -6.27 9.68
N PRO A 229 0.76 -6.84 10.29
CA PRO A 229 0.36 -8.21 9.98
C PRO A 229 -0.20 -8.32 8.55
N ALA A 230 -0.44 -9.54 8.07
CA ALA A 230 -1.21 -9.74 6.85
C ALA A 230 -2.63 -9.19 7.04
N GLY A 231 -3.15 -8.54 6.00
CA GLY A 231 -4.46 -7.92 6.05
C GLY A 231 -4.71 -6.93 4.92
N THR A 232 -5.89 -6.31 4.96
CA THR A 232 -6.30 -5.28 4.00
C THR A 232 -6.32 -3.92 4.68
N TYR A 233 -5.72 -2.93 4.03
CA TYR A 233 -5.53 -1.58 4.53
C TYR A 233 -6.10 -0.58 3.55
N THR A 234 -6.61 0.53 4.07
CA THR A 234 -7.05 1.68 3.28
C THR A 234 -6.54 2.95 3.95
N VAL A 235 -6.27 3.97 3.15
CA VAL A 235 -5.89 5.30 3.66
C VAL A 235 -6.76 6.37 3.03
N THR A 236 -7.22 7.28 3.86
CA THR A 236 -7.77 8.56 3.41
C THR A 236 -6.67 9.61 3.58
N VAL A 237 -6.28 10.25 2.48
CA VAL A 237 -5.35 11.37 2.47
C VAL A 237 -6.13 12.65 2.26
N THR A 238 -5.94 13.62 3.15
CA THR A 238 -6.58 14.94 3.04
C THR A 238 -5.50 16.01 2.86
N GLY A 239 -5.57 16.74 1.76
CA GLY A 239 -4.79 17.93 1.50
C GLY A 239 -5.46 19.21 2.04
N ARG A 240 -4.77 20.34 1.85
CA ARG A 240 -5.34 21.66 2.10
C ARG A 240 -6.54 21.91 1.16
N LYS A 241 -7.35 22.90 1.56
CA LYS A 241 -8.56 23.31 0.82
C LYS A 241 -9.56 22.16 0.60
N GLY A 242 -9.52 21.12 1.43
CA GLY A 242 -10.50 20.03 1.43
C GLY A 242 -10.30 18.98 0.34
N THR A 243 -9.18 18.98 -0.39
CA THR A 243 -8.88 17.92 -1.36
C THR A 243 -8.72 16.58 -0.65
N GLN A 244 -9.43 15.54 -1.10
CA GLN A 244 -9.35 14.20 -0.53
C GLN A 244 -9.09 13.16 -1.61
N GLY A 245 -8.25 12.19 -1.26
CA GLY A 245 -8.00 10.98 -2.02
C GLY A 245 -8.10 9.78 -1.10
N ILE A 246 -8.75 8.71 -1.57
CA ILE A 246 -8.89 7.46 -0.83
C ILE A 246 -8.22 6.39 -1.68
N SER A 247 -7.35 5.59 -1.08
CA SER A 247 -6.74 4.46 -1.78
C SER A 247 -7.77 3.37 -2.06
N ASP A 248 -7.57 2.62 -3.13
CA ASP A 248 -8.17 1.29 -3.24
C ASP A 248 -7.68 0.39 -2.07
N PRO A 249 -8.36 -0.74 -1.79
CA PRO A 249 -7.92 -1.69 -0.77
C PRO A 249 -6.50 -2.22 -1.07
N ILE A 250 -5.57 -1.95 -0.16
CA ILE A 250 -4.17 -2.39 -0.24
C ILE A 250 -4.03 -3.69 0.55
N VAL A 251 -3.54 -4.76 -0.08
CA VAL A 251 -3.43 -6.08 0.56
C VAL A 251 -1.98 -6.37 0.91
N VAL A 252 -1.69 -6.48 2.21
CA VAL A 252 -0.45 -7.09 2.72
C VAL A 252 -0.72 -8.58 2.86
N GLN A 253 -0.03 -9.39 2.06
CA GLN A 253 -0.23 -10.83 2.06
C GLN A 253 0.67 -11.55 3.06
N GLY A 254 0.32 -12.79 3.39
CA GLY A 254 1.06 -13.67 4.28
C GLY A 254 0.42 -15.06 4.38
N PRO A 255 1.11 -16.07 4.95
CA PRO A 255 0.59 -17.44 5.04
C PRO A 255 -0.86 -17.48 5.54
N ASP A 256 -1.73 -18.29 4.92
CA ASP A 256 -3.11 -18.47 5.37
C ASP A 256 -3.18 -19.16 6.75
N GLY A 257 -2.13 -19.91 7.10
CA GLY A 257 -1.99 -20.62 8.37
C GLY A 257 -0.53 -20.81 8.79
N PRO A 258 -0.29 -21.20 10.05
CA PRO A 258 1.06 -21.45 10.55
C PRO A 258 1.71 -22.65 9.86
N LEU A 259 3.03 -22.65 9.81
CA LEU A 259 3.80 -23.85 9.50
C LEU A 259 3.56 -24.89 10.61
N SER A 260 3.11 -26.06 10.20
CA SER A 260 2.78 -27.19 11.07
C SER A 260 3.69 -28.38 10.74
N LEU A 261 4.01 -29.18 11.75
CA LEU A 261 4.79 -30.41 11.63
C LEU A 261 4.16 -31.47 12.51
N VAL A 262 3.86 -32.63 11.95
CA VAL A 262 3.19 -33.73 12.65
C VAL A 262 3.94 -35.04 12.48
N LEU A 263 3.86 -35.91 13.49
CA LEU A 263 4.32 -37.30 13.37
C LEU A 263 3.26 -38.11 12.61
N GLU A 264 3.64 -38.69 11.47
CA GLU A 264 2.75 -39.53 10.69
C GLU A 264 2.81 -40.99 11.13
N SER A 265 4.02 -41.51 11.32
CA SER A 265 4.25 -42.89 11.72
C SER A 265 5.59 -43.07 12.43
N SER A 266 5.70 -44.13 13.23
CA SER A 266 6.96 -44.57 13.82
C SER A 266 7.02 -46.09 13.98
N THR A 267 8.22 -46.64 13.95
CA THR A 267 8.51 -48.03 14.32
C THR A 267 9.37 -48.02 15.59
N PRO A 268 8.95 -48.67 16.69
CA PRO A 268 9.66 -48.60 17.96
C PRO A 268 11.02 -49.30 17.89
N VAL A 269 11.84 -49.09 18.92
CA VAL A 269 13.10 -49.83 19.09
C VAL A 269 12.78 -51.31 19.29
N GLY A 270 13.50 -52.19 18.58
CA GLY A 270 13.33 -53.63 18.69
C GLY A 270 14.29 -54.28 19.69
N CYS A 271 14.01 -55.54 20.06
CA CYS A 271 14.98 -56.37 20.78
C CYS A 271 16.27 -56.53 19.92
N ASN A 272 17.39 -56.86 20.57
CA ASN A 272 18.69 -57.07 19.92
C ASN A 272 19.33 -55.83 19.27
N GLY A 273 19.02 -54.63 19.76
CA GLY A 273 19.69 -53.39 19.34
C GLY A 273 19.18 -52.83 18.01
N ILE A 274 18.04 -53.34 17.50
CA ILE A 274 17.35 -52.75 16.35
C ILE A 274 16.85 -51.37 16.75
N LEU A 275 17.30 -50.34 16.04
CA LEU A 275 16.88 -48.96 16.24
C LEU A 275 15.58 -48.68 15.47
N GLY A 276 14.77 -47.74 15.97
CA GLY A 276 13.49 -47.39 15.37
C GLY A 276 13.60 -46.41 14.20
N THR A 277 12.45 -46.17 13.55
CA THR A 277 12.27 -45.16 12.51
C THR A 277 11.10 -44.23 12.85
N ALA A 278 11.12 -43.02 12.31
CA ALA A 278 9.99 -42.09 12.41
C ALA A 278 9.84 -41.30 11.12
N THR A 279 8.60 -41.10 10.68
CA THR A 279 8.24 -40.30 9.51
C THR A 279 7.34 -39.15 9.95
N VAL A 280 7.67 -37.93 9.53
CA VAL A 280 6.93 -36.70 9.83
C VAL A 280 6.50 -36.01 8.54
N ALA A 281 5.44 -35.21 8.62
CA ALA A 281 5.00 -34.38 7.52
C ALA A 281 4.76 -32.94 7.95
N ALA A 282 5.20 -32.01 7.11
CA ALA A 282 4.94 -30.59 7.26
C ALA A 282 3.77 -30.13 6.39
N SER A 283 3.06 -29.11 6.87
CA SER A 283 1.97 -28.45 6.12
C SER A 283 1.88 -26.97 6.50
N GLY A 284 1.18 -26.17 5.69
CA GLY A 284 1.03 -24.73 5.92
C GLY A 284 2.25 -23.92 5.48
N GLY A 285 2.45 -22.73 6.07
CA GLY A 285 3.45 -21.77 5.59
C GLY A 285 3.05 -21.14 4.25
N TRP A 286 3.99 -20.48 3.58
CA TRP A 286 3.77 -19.81 2.29
C TRP A 286 4.80 -20.27 1.26
N ASN A 287 4.35 -20.68 0.07
CA ASN A 287 5.19 -21.21 -1.03
C ASN A 287 6.13 -22.36 -0.61
N ALA A 288 5.64 -23.32 0.17
CA ALA A 288 6.54 -24.12 0.99
C ALA A 288 7.09 -25.39 0.30
N ASN A 289 8.34 -25.32 -0.15
CA ASN A 289 9.24 -26.47 -0.04
C ASN A 289 9.73 -26.57 1.42
N TYR A 290 9.83 -27.78 1.94
CA TYR A 290 10.20 -28.03 3.33
C TYR A 290 11.59 -28.64 3.44
N THR A 291 12.41 -28.07 4.33
CA THR A 291 13.70 -28.65 4.72
C THR A 291 13.61 -29.22 6.13
N TYR A 292 13.70 -30.54 6.24
CA TYR A 292 13.67 -31.27 7.51
C TYR A 292 15.09 -31.47 8.04
N ASN A 293 15.29 -31.23 9.34
CA ASN A 293 16.55 -31.45 10.03
C ASN A 293 16.30 -32.16 11.36
N TRP A 294 16.78 -33.40 11.46
CA TRP A 294 16.70 -34.21 12.66
C TRP A 294 17.88 -33.95 13.59
N GLN A 295 17.68 -34.09 14.90
CA GLN A 295 18.72 -33.90 15.92
C GLN A 295 19.96 -34.79 15.70
N ASN A 296 19.77 -35.95 15.07
CA ASN A 296 20.87 -36.87 14.73
C ASN A 296 21.56 -36.55 13.39
N GLY A 297 21.26 -35.40 12.77
CA GLY A 297 21.89 -34.91 11.55
C GLY A 297 21.28 -35.45 10.24
N GLN A 298 20.20 -36.23 10.31
CA GLN A 298 19.48 -36.69 9.12
C GLN A 298 18.60 -35.58 8.54
N ASN A 299 18.41 -35.64 7.22
CA ASN A 299 17.51 -34.75 6.47
C ASN A 299 16.39 -35.57 5.83
N GLY A 300 15.29 -34.90 5.52
CA GLY A 300 14.10 -35.51 4.92
C GLY A 300 13.04 -35.94 5.94
N GLU A 301 11.89 -36.37 5.43
CA GLU A 301 10.68 -36.69 6.21
C GLU A 301 10.87 -37.89 7.14
N THR A 302 11.71 -38.84 6.75
CA THR A 302 11.93 -40.07 7.52
C THR A 302 13.34 -40.09 8.11
N ALA A 303 13.44 -40.29 9.42
CA ALA A 303 14.68 -40.59 10.10
C ALA A 303 14.75 -42.07 10.54
N TYR A 304 15.96 -42.61 10.41
CA TYR A 304 16.30 -43.98 10.76
C TYR A 304 17.23 -44.02 11.97
N ASN A 305 17.50 -45.21 12.50
CA ASN A 305 18.49 -45.42 13.55
C ASN A 305 18.19 -44.60 14.83
N LEU A 306 16.91 -44.49 15.19
CA LEU A 306 16.48 -43.78 16.39
C LEU A 306 16.47 -44.71 17.61
N GLY A 307 17.31 -44.43 18.60
CA GLY A 307 17.29 -45.14 19.89
C GLY A 307 16.07 -44.80 20.74
N ALA A 308 15.90 -45.45 21.88
CA ALA A 308 14.77 -45.19 22.77
C ALA A 308 14.89 -43.77 23.37
N GLY A 309 13.76 -43.09 23.54
CA GLY A 309 13.71 -41.73 24.08
C GLY A 309 13.28 -40.67 23.07
N ASN A 310 13.57 -39.41 23.38
CA ASN A 310 13.10 -38.26 22.63
C ASN A 310 14.06 -37.86 21.52
N HIS A 311 13.52 -37.65 20.32
CA HIS A 311 14.24 -37.15 19.14
C HIS A 311 13.54 -35.90 18.63
N VAL A 312 14.30 -34.81 18.48
CA VAL A 312 13.75 -33.56 17.96
C VAL A 312 13.94 -33.52 16.45
N VAL A 313 12.89 -33.11 15.73
CA VAL A 313 12.96 -32.74 14.32
C VAL A 313 12.46 -31.33 14.16
N SER A 314 13.20 -30.53 13.40
CA SER A 314 12.78 -29.21 12.95
C SER A 314 12.49 -29.25 11.46
N VAL A 315 11.51 -28.45 11.04
CA VAL A 315 11.27 -28.15 9.63
C VAL A 315 11.36 -26.65 9.42
N THR A 316 11.98 -26.27 8.30
CA THR A 316 12.09 -24.89 7.84
C THR A 316 11.47 -24.78 6.46
N ASP A 317 10.62 -23.77 6.22
CA ASP A 317 10.11 -23.47 4.89
C ASP A 317 11.06 -22.54 4.10
N ASP A 318 10.76 -22.29 2.82
CA ASP A 318 11.54 -21.39 1.94
C ASP A 318 11.59 -19.94 2.44
N ASN A 319 10.66 -19.56 3.32
CA ASN A 319 10.60 -18.25 3.95
C ASN A 319 11.36 -18.18 5.29
N SER A 320 12.10 -19.24 5.63
CA SER A 320 12.86 -19.38 6.87
C SER A 320 12.02 -19.46 8.14
N CYS A 321 10.72 -19.73 8.02
CA CYS A 321 9.84 -20.00 9.16
C CYS A 321 10.12 -21.40 9.69
N LYS A 322 10.15 -21.55 11.02
CA LYS A 322 10.58 -22.80 11.67
C LYS A 322 9.54 -23.31 12.66
N VAL A 323 9.35 -24.62 12.67
CA VAL A 323 8.64 -25.35 13.72
C VAL A 323 9.40 -26.64 14.04
N SER A 324 9.27 -27.11 15.28
CA SER A 324 9.87 -28.36 15.71
C SER A 324 8.89 -29.18 16.52
N ILE A 325 9.00 -30.49 16.43
CA ILE A 325 8.32 -31.42 17.31
C ILE A 325 9.32 -32.37 17.96
N THR A 326 8.89 -32.98 19.06
CA THR A 326 9.62 -34.06 19.72
C THR A 326 8.90 -35.38 19.43
N VAL A 327 9.62 -36.31 18.82
CA VAL A 327 9.18 -37.69 18.60
C VAL A 327 9.71 -38.56 19.73
N ASN A 328 8.82 -39.25 20.45
CA ASN A 328 9.22 -40.21 21.48
C ASN A 328 9.26 -41.63 20.88
N MET A 329 10.44 -42.24 20.92
CA MET A 329 10.64 -43.64 20.53
C MET A 329 10.52 -44.53 21.76
N ALA A 330 9.50 -45.39 21.78
CA ALA A 330 9.33 -46.37 22.84
C ALA A 330 10.53 -47.33 22.90
N PRO A 331 10.94 -47.76 24.11
CA PRO A 331 11.96 -48.78 24.27
C PRO A 331 11.48 -50.13 23.74
N ALA A 332 12.43 -51.04 23.51
CA ALA A 332 12.11 -52.42 23.16
C ALA A 332 11.26 -53.07 24.24
N VAL A 333 10.16 -53.70 23.82
CA VAL A 333 9.36 -54.55 24.70
C VAL A 333 10.08 -55.90 24.81
N ILE A 334 10.66 -56.18 25.97
CA ILE A 334 11.35 -57.45 26.23
C ILE A 334 10.28 -58.52 26.54
N PRO A 335 10.28 -59.67 25.83
CA PRO A 335 9.36 -60.75 26.14
C PRO A 335 9.66 -61.31 27.53
N THR A 336 8.60 -61.63 28.27
CA THR A 336 8.72 -62.26 29.58
C THR A 336 8.76 -63.78 29.40
N ALA A 337 9.79 -64.44 29.95
CA ALA A 337 9.79 -65.89 30.13
C ALA A 337 9.34 -66.21 31.56
N SER A 338 8.30 -67.02 31.70
CA SER A 338 7.70 -67.38 32.98
C SER A 338 7.26 -68.84 32.96
N ILE A 339 7.73 -69.59 33.96
CA ILE A 339 7.47 -71.02 34.15
C ILE A 339 6.73 -71.19 35.48
N ALA A 340 5.58 -71.85 35.46
CA ALA A 340 4.87 -72.23 36.68
C ALA A 340 5.61 -73.35 37.42
N THR A 341 5.37 -73.48 38.72
CA THR A 341 5.94 -74.58 39.51
C THR A 341 5.59 -75.93 38.87
N PRO A 342 6.58 -76.76 38.50
CA PRO A 342 6.32 -78.03 37.84
C PRO A 342 5.78 -79.07 38.82
N ASP A 343 5.03 -80.04 38.29
CA ASP A 343 4.66 -81.24 39.01
C ASP A 343 5.87 -82.17 39.24
N VAL A 344 5.69 -83.24 40.02
CA VAL A 344 6.74 -84.21 40.34
C VAL A 344 6.61 -85.44 39.44
N ILE A 345 7.71 -85.85 38.81
CA ILE A 345 7.79 -87.12 38.07
C ILE A 345 7.79 -88.27 39.08
N THR A 346 6.91 -89.25 38.89
CA THR A 346 6.77 -90.44 39.75
C THR A 346 6.73 -91.71 38.94
N CYS A 347 6.85 -92.88 39.57
CA CYS A 347 6.78 -94.15 38.86
C CYS A 347 5.42 -94.40 38.15
N SER A 348 4.33 -93.79 38.63
CA SER A 348 3.00 -93.85 38.00
C SER A 348 2.74 -92.74 36.98
N GLN A 349 3.57 -91.69 36.97
CA GLN A 349 3.52 -90.58 36.02
C GLN A 349 4.95 -90.29 35.55
N PRO A 350 5.45 -91.06 34.56
CA PRO A 350 6.84 -90.98 34.13
C PRO A 350 7.13 -89.72 33.30
N ALA A 351 6.11 -88.97 32.88
CA ALA A 351 6.25 -87.71 32.16
C ALA A 351 5.26 -86.66 32.67
N ILE A 352 5.70 -85.40 32.68
CA ILE A 352 4.90 -84.24 33.07
C ILE A 352 4.97 -83.17 31.98
N GLN A 353 3.97 -82.29 31.93
CA GLN A 353 3.96 -81.13 31.05
C GLN A 353 4.41 -79.90 31.84
N LEU A 354 5.48 -79.24 31.40
CA LEU A 354 5.87 -77.96 31.97
C LEU A 354 4.88 -76.89 31.50
N ASN A 355 4.62 -75.89 32.34
CA ASN A 355 3.69 -74.81 32.02
C ASN A 355 4.44 -73.48 31.92
N GLY A 356 4.71 -73.06 30.69
CA GLY A 356 5.27 -71.75 30.34
C GLY A 356 4.24 -70.73 29.86
N THR A 357 2.93 -70.97 30.01
CA THR A 357 1.88 -70.10 29.46
C THR A 357 1.80 -68.72 30.13
N GLY A 358 2.54 -68.50 31.22
CA GLY A 358 2.73 -67.18 31.82
C GLY A 358 3.71 -66.28 31.07
N SER A 359 4.38 -66.81 30.04
CA SER A 359 5.31 -66.07 29.19
C SER A 359 4.57 -65.21 28.16
N SER A 360 5.28 -64.24 27.56
CA SER A 360 4.77 -63.49 26.40
C SER A 360 4.33 -64.44 25.29
N SER A 361 3.32 -64.06 24.51
CA SER A 361 2.78 -64.83 23.37
C SER A 361 2.45 -63.91 22.20
N GLY A 362 2.42 -64.45 20.99
CA GLY A 362 2.15 -63.68 19.76
C GLY A 362 2.86 -64.26 18.55
N PRO A 363 2.57 -63.74 17.34
CA PRO A 363 3.16 -64.24 16.09
C PRO A 363 4.68 -64.04 16.01
N ASP A 364 5.23 -63.08 16.76
CA ASP A 364 6.66 -62.75 16.79
C ASP A 364 7.39 -63.34 18.01
N ILE A 365 6.75 -64.25 18.75
CA ILE A 365 7.34 -64.92 19.92
C ILE A 365 7.59 -66.40 19.60
N SER A 366 8.84 -66.84 19.82
CA SER A 366 9.23 -68.24 19.80
C SER A 366 9.55 -68.72 21.21
N TYR A 367 9.09 -69.92 21.57
CA TYR A 367 9.51 -70.58 22.81
C TYR A 367 10.72 -71.47 22.52
N GLN A 368 11.68 -71.53 23.43
CA GLN A 368 12.75 -72.50 23.35
C GLN A 368 13.11 -73.08 24.71
N TRP A 369 12.93 -74.39 24.87
CA TRP A 369 13.22 -75.10 26.10
C TRP A 369 14.55 -75.84 26.04
N TYR A 370 15.32 -75.76 27.13
CA TYR A 370 16.59 -76.44 27.31
C TYR A 370 16.54 -77.36 28.53
N ALA A 371 16.98 -78.60 28.35
CA ALA A 371 17.16 -79.55 29.44
C ALA A 371 18.59 -79.47 29.99
N GLY A 372 18.72 -79.40 31.32
CA GLY A 372 19.99 -79.53 32.02
C GLY A 372 20.56 -80.96 31.94
N VAL A 373 21.72 -81.17 32.57
CA VAL A 373 22.37 -82.49 32.60
C VAL A 373 21.41 -83.54 33.18
N GLY A 374 21.22 -84.64 32.46
CA GLY A 374 20.30 -85.72 32.82
C GLY A 374 18.82 -85.44 32.53
N GLY A 375 18.47 -84.27 32.01
CA GLY A 375 17.10 -83.94 31.58
C GLY A 375 16.80 -84.42 30.16
N HIS A 376 15.51 -84.57 29.85
CA HIS A 376 15.04 -85.00 28.54
C HIS A 376 13.68 -84.36 28.24
N ILE A 377 13.59 -83.65 27.11
CA ILE A 377 12.35 -83.08 26.60
C ILE A 377 11.81 -84.03 25.54
N VAL A 378 10.66 -84.63 25.83
CA VAL A 378 10.00 -85.63 24.99
C VAL A 378 9.37 -84.99 23.76
N SER A 379 8.71 -83.85 23.93
CA SER A 379 8.03 -83.14 22.85
C SER A 379 7.73 -81.68 23.21
N GLY A 380 7.36 -80.88 22.22
CA GLY A 380 6.89 -79.50 22.44
C GLY A 380 7.97 -78.52 22.89
N ALA A 381 9.26 -78.81 22.64
CA ALA A 381 10.40 -77.98 23.02
C ALA A 381 10.34 -76.53 22.48
N THR A 382 9.50 -76.27 21.48
CA THR A 382 9.25 -74.95 20.90
C THR A 382 7.85 -74.41 21.19
N THR A 383 7.16 -74.98 22.17
CA THR A 383 5.81 -74.57 22.58
C THR A 383 5.84 -74.02 24.00
N ALA A 384 4.77 -73.31 24.40
CA ALA A 384 4.62 -72.84 25.77
C ALA A 384 4.52 -73.99 26.80
N THR A 385 4.25 -75.23 26.36
CA THR A 385 4.00 -76.36 27.26
C THR A 385 4.67 -77.66 26.79
N PRO A 386 5.99 -77.81 26.96
CA PRO A 386 6.71 -79.02 26.57
C PRO A 386 6.42 -80.17 27.54
N VAL A 387 6.65 -81.40 27.07
CA VAL A 387 6.57 -82.61 27.89
C VAL A 387 7.98 -83.11 28.22
N VAL A 388 8.23 -83.45 29.48
CA VAL A 388 9.51 -83.93 30.00
C VAL A 388 9.33 -85.21 30.81
N ASP A 389 10.30 -86.12 30.79
CA ASP A 389 10.24 -87.43 31.46
C ASP A 389 11.43 -87.73 32.37
N ALA A 390 12.33 -86.76 32.54
CA ALA A 390 13.48 -86.88 33.43
C ALA A 390 13.57 -85.71 34.43
N ALA A 391 13.97 -86.00 35.66
CA ALA A 391 14.20 -84.97 36.67
C ALA A 391 15.50 -84.20 36.35
N SER A 392 15.37 -82.91 36.05
CA SER A 392 16.50 -82.00 35.83
C SER A 392 16.04 -80.55 35.92
N ASN A 393 16.96 -79.60 35.71
CA ASN A 393 16.62 -78.20 35.51
C ASN A 393 16.18 -78.00 34.06
N TYR A 394 15.04 -77.33 33.86
CA TYR A 394 14.55 -76.93 32.54
C TYR A 394 14.48 -75.41 32.47
N THR A 395 15.04 -74.84 31.41
CA THR A 395 15.07 -73.39 31.18
C THR A 395 14.22 -73.06 29.96
N LEU A 396 13.35 -72.06 30.08
CA LEU A 396 12.61 -71.46 28.96
C LEU A 396 13.30 -70.15 28.56
N GLN A 397 13.50 -69.96 27.26
CA GLN A 397 13.90 -68.69 26.63
C GLN A 397 12.82 -68.22 25.66
#